data_AF-A0A6M2E3G8-F1
#
_entry.id   AF-A0A6M2E3G8-F1
#
_cell.length_a   1.000
_cell.length_b   1.000
_cell.length_c   1.000
_cell.angle_alpha   90.00
_cell.angle_beta   90.00
_cell.angle_gamma   90.00
#
_symmetry.space_group_name_H-M   'P 1'
#
loop_
_entity.id
_entity.type
_entity.pdbx_description
1 polymer ?
#
loop_
_entity_poly.entity_id
_entity_poly.type
_entity_poly.pdbx_seq_one_letter_code
_entity_poly.pdbx_strand_id
1 'polypeptide(L)'
;EIISDFESGRFTKTALATKYAVPKSILTRILQEKDKLQQAFETSRFGPQRKRVRVANHEDLEKCLVVWLRRAHSENIPISGPLIRAKAEFALQLGIEDFSYSEGWLMRFKDPNGIVSRAVSGVAAVADMTTCAD
;
A
#
# COMPACT_ATOMS: atom_id res chain seq x y z
N GLU A 1 3.75 0.42 -21.01
CA GLU A 1 4.20 0.63 -22.40
C GLU A 1 5.38 -0.25 -22.80
N ILE A 2 6.59 -0.09 -22.23
CA ILE A 2 7.78 -0.88 -22.62
C ILE A 2 7.53 -2.40 -22.65
N ILE A 3 6.92 -2.95 -21.59
CA ILE A 3 6.60 -4.39 -21.50
C ILE A 3 5.58 -4.79 -22.57
N SER A 4 4.51 -4.01 -22.76
CA SER A 4 3.49 -4.26 -23.77
C SER A 4 4.03 -4.24 -25.19
N ASP A 5 4.95 -3.31 -25.50
CA ASP A 5 5.56 -3.21 -26.83
C ASP A 5 6.47 -4.41 -27.12
N PHE A 6 7.21 -4.88 -26.10
CA PHE A 6 8.01 -6.10 -26.19
C PHE A 6 7.14 -7.34 -26.40
N GLU A 7 6.05 -7.48 -25.65
CA GLU A 7 5.13 -8.61 -25.76
C GLU A 7 4.34 -8.62 -27.07
N SER A 8 4.15 -7.46 -27.71
CA SER A 8 3.53 -7.38 -29.03
C SER A 8 4.39 -7.99 -30.15
N GLY A 9 5.66 -8.33 -29.89
CA GLY A 9 6.58 -8.91 -30.86
C GLY A 9 7.01 -7.98 -32.00
N ARG A 10 6.52 -6.74 -32.04
CA ARG A 10 6.75 -5.78 -33.13
C ARG A 10 8.14 -5.15 -33.15
N PHE A 11 8.87 -5.20 -32.03
CA PHE A 11 10.15 -4.52 -31.90
C PHE A 11 11.22 -5.46 -31.35
N THR A 12 12.43 -5.37 -31.88
CA THR A 12 13.60 -6.02 -31.28
C THR A 12 14.02 -5.28 -30.00
N LYS A 13 14.77 -5.96 -29.11
CA LYS A 13 15.33 -5.32 -27.90
C LYS A 13 16.16 -4.06 -28.24
N THR A 14 16.89 -4.08 -29.35
CA THR A 14 17.66 -2.91 -29.80
C THR A 14 16.74 -1.77 -30.22
N ALA A 15 15.69 -2.06 -31.01
CA ALA A 15 14.73 -1.04 -31.44
C ALA A 15 13.98 -0.41 -30.25
N LEU A 16 13.61 -1.22 -29.23
CA LEU A 16 13.00 -0.73 -28.00
C LEU A 16 13.94 0.18 -27.20
N ALA A 17 15.20 -0.21 -27.04
CA ALA A 17 16.19 0.60 -26.34
C ALA A 17 16.34 1.99 -26.98
N THR A 18 16.38 2.05 -28.31
CA THR A 18 16.42 3.31 -29.06
C THR A 18 15.11 4.08 -28.93
N LYS A 19 13.95 3.44 -29.10
CA LYS A 19 12.62 4.08 -29.04
C LYS A 19 12.38 4.78 -27.71
N TYR A 20 12.76 4.14 -26.61
CA TYR A 20 12.55 4.67 -25.25
C TYR A 20 13.76 5.44 -24.71
N ALA A 21 14.85 5.59 -25.48
CA ALA A 21 16.11 6.19 -25.04
C ALA A 21 16.67 5.57 -23.74
N VAL A 22 16.58 4.24 -23.64
CA VAL A 22 17.01 3.47 -22.46
C VAL A 22 18.17 2.55 -22.84
N PRO A 23 19.25 2.47 -22.04
CA PRO A 23 20.33 1.52 -22.29
C PRO A 23 19.83 0.07 -22.36
N LYS A 24 20.41 -0.74 -23.25
CA LYS A 24 20.01 -2.15 -23.42
C LYS A 24 20.07 -2.95 -22.11
N SER A 25 21.01 -2.64 -21.22
CA SER A 25 21.12 -3.29 -19.90
C SER A 25 19.89 -3.02 -19.02
N ILE A 26 19.42 -1.78 -18.98
CA ILE A 26 18.22 -1.38 -18.24
C ILE A 26 16.97 -2.01 -18.88
N LEU A 27 16.87 -2.00 -20.21
CA LEU A 27 15.77 -2.68 -20.90
C LEU A 27 15.72 -4.17 -20.54
N THR A 28 16.87 -4.84 -20.56
CA THR A 28 16.95 -6.27 -20.23
C THR A 28 16.50 -6.53 -18.80
N ARG A 29 16.91 -5.68 -17.85
CA ARG A 29 16.47 -5.76 -16.46
C ARG A 29 14.96 -5.56 -16.30
N ILE A 30 14.40 -4.55 -16.97
CA ILE A 30 12.93 -4.29 -16.96
C ILE A 30 12.18 -5.53 -17.47
N LEU A 31 12.67 -6.16 -18.54
CA LEU A 31 12.06 -7.36 -19.11
C LEU A 31 12.20 -8.60 -18.21
N GLN A 32 13.31 -8.73 -17.47
CA GLN A 32 13.51 -9.80 -16.49
C GLN A 32 12.61 -9.65 -15.26
N GLU A 33 12.35 -8.41 -14.83
CA GLU A 33 11.49 -8.10 -13.68
C GLU A 33 10.02 -7.84 -14.08
N LYS A 34 9.62 -8.14 -15.32
CA LYS A 34 8.32 -7.74 -15.89
C LYS A 34 7.11 -8.21 -15.07
N ASP A 35 7.12 -9.44 -14.59
CA ASP A 35 5.98 -10.04 -13.88
C ASP A 35 5.80 -9.36 -12.51
N LYS A 36 6.91 -9.06 -11.83
CA LYS A 36 6.91 -8.32 -10.56
C LYS A 36 6.37 -6.90 -10.74
N LEU A 37 6.72 -6.25 -11.85
CA LEU A 37 6.24 -4.90 -12.18
C LEU A 37 4.75 -4.89 -12.56
N GLN A 38 4.28 -5.90 -13.31
CA GLN A 38 2.86 -6.07 -13.66
C GLN A 38 2.02 -6.35 -12.41
N GLN A 39 2.40 -7.32 -11.58
CA GLN A 39 1.70 -7.63 -10.33
C GLN A 39 1.65 -6.42 -9.39
N ALA A 40 2.76 -5.68 -9.29
CA ALA A 40 2.82 -4.44 -8.55
C ALA A 40 1.77 -3.43 -9.05
N PHE A 41 1.69 -3.24 -10.36
CA PHE A 41 0.73 -2.33 -11.00
C PHE A 41 -0.74 -2.77 -10.78
N GLU A 42 -1.06 -4.05 -11.01
CA GLU A 42 -2.41 -4.61 -10.87
C GLU A 42 -2.94 -4.56 -9.44
N THR A 43 -2.07 -4.76 -8.44
CA THR A 43 -2.48 -4.73 -7.03
C THR A 43 -2.79 -3.29 -6.56
N SER A 44 -2.71 -2.28 -7.44
CA SER A 44 -2.87 -0.85 -7.13
C SER A 44 -2.04 -0.37 -5.94
N ARG A 45 -0.94 -1.09 -5.62
CA ARG A 45 -0.01 -0.75 -4.53
C ARG A 45 0.76 0.55 -4.82
N PHE A 46 0.57 1.13 -6.00
CA PHE A 46 1.34 2.25 -6.52
C PHE A 46 0.42 3.24 -7.25
N GLY A 47 0.55 4.53 -6.90
CA GLY A 47 0.14 5.58 -7.83
C GLY A 47 1.10 5.64 -9.03
N PRO A 48 0.69 6.25 -10.16
CA PRO A 48 1.44 6.26 -11.41
C PRO A 48 2.84 6.91 -11.32
N GLN A 49 3.10 7.68 -10.26
CA GLN A 49 4.37 8.38 -10.04
C GLN A 49 5.44 7.57 -9.29
N ARG A 50 5.09 6.40 -8.75
CA ARG A 50 5.98 5.64 -7.86
C ARG A 50 6.98 4.79 -8.66
N LYS A 51 8.29 5.04 -8.45
CA LYS A 51 9.40 4.41 -9.21
C LYS A 51 10.07 3.22 -8.52
N ARG A 52 9.69 2.89 -7.29
CA ARG A 52 10.28 1.78 -6.51
C ARG A 52 9.19 0.90 -5.90
N VAL A 53 9.27 -0.39 -6.20
CA VAL A 53 8.51 -1.44 -5.50
C VAL A 53 9.15 -1.63 -4.13
N ARG A 54 8.37 -1.41 -3.07
CA ARG A 54 8.77 -1.76 -1.69
C ARG A 54 7.82 -2.84 -1.21
N VAL A 55 8.37 -3.89 -0.64
CA VAL A 55 7.62 -4.92 0.07
C VAL A 55 7.51 -4.47 1.52
N ALA A 56 6.33 -4.64 2.11
CA ALA A 56 6.12 -4.41 3.53
C ALA A 56 6.86 -5.47 4.33
N ASN A 57 7.44 -5.10 5.48
CA ASN A 57 8.11 -6.07 6.36
C ASN A 57 7.13 -7.13 6.89
N HIS A 58 5.84 -6.76 7.04
CA HIS A 58 4.77 -7.63 7.50
C HIS A 58 3.61 -7.60 6.50
N GLU A 59 3.81 -8.22 5.33
CA GLU A 59 2.86 -8.14 4.22
C GLU A 59 1.48 -8.70 4.56
N ASP A 60 1.43 -9.78 5.33
CA ASP A 60 0.15 -10.42 5.69
C ASP A 60 -0.64 -9.58 6.69
N LEU A 61 0.05 -8.91 7.64
CA LEU A 61 -0.56 -7.90 8.51
C LEU A 61 -1.21 -6.78 7.70
N GLU A 62 -0.44 -6.20 6.76
CA GLU A 62 -0.94 -5.10 5.94
C GLU A 62 -2.11 -5.54 5.05
N LYS A 63 -2.07 -6.75 4.48
CA LYS A 63 -3.20 -7.32 3.72
C LYS A 63 -4.46 -7.44 4.59
N CYS A 64 -4.34 -7.98 5.81
CA CYS A 64 -5.46 -8.09 6.74
C CYS A 64 -6.03 -6.71 7.10
N LEU A 65 -5.16 -5.74 7.38
CA LEU A 65 -5.58 -4.37 7.67
C LEU A 65 -6.27 -3.71 6.48
N VAL A 66 -5.83 -3.94 5.25
CA VAL A 66 -6.49 -3.43 4.03
C VAL A 66 -7.89 -4.03 3.87
N VAL A 67 -8.06 -5.34 4.10
CA VAL A 67 -9.39 -5.98 4.07
C VAL A 67 -10.31 -5.39 5.13
N TRP A 68 -9.80 -5.21 6.35
CA TRP A 68 -10.55 -4.55 7.42
C TRP A 68 -10.92 -3.11 7.07
N LEU A 69 -10.00 -2.34 6.49
CA LEU A 69 -10.22 -0.96 6.05
C LEU A 69 -11.35 -0.85 5.02
N ARG A 70 -11.37 -1.75 4.03
CA ARG A 70 -12.45 -1.80 3.03
C ARG A 70 -13.80 -2.07 3.67
N ARG A 71 -13.85 -3.00 4.64
CA ARG A 71 -15.06 -3.30 5.41
C ARG A 71 -15.50 -2.09 6.24
N ALA A 72 -14.59 -1.48 7.00
CA ALA A 72 -14.88 -0.28 7.79
C ALA A 72 -15.41 0.87 6.93
N HIS A 73 -14.84 1.07 5.73
CA HIS A 73 -15.34 2.05 4.78
C HIS A 73 -16.74 1.70 4.26
N SER A 74 -17.04 0.42 3.97
CA SER A 74 -18.39 0.00 3.57
C SER A 74 -19.43 0.18 4.67
N GLU A 75 -18.99 0.15 5.93
CA GLU A 75 -19.80 0.39 7.12
C GLU A 75 -19.82 1.90 7.51
N ASN A 76 -19.24 2.79 6.69
CA ASN A 76 -19.10 4.24 6.94
C ASN A 76 -18.43 4.59 8.28
N ILE A 77 -17.56 3.72 8.78
CA ILE A 77 -16.81 3.96 10.02
C ILE A 77 -15.68 4.96 9.73
N PRO A 78 -15.58 6.07 10.47
CA PRO A 78 -14.49 7.02 10.30
C PRO A 78 -13.16 6.40 10.75
N ILE A 79 -12.20 6.30 9.84
CA ILE A 79 -10.90 5.65 10.10
C ILE A 79 -9.87 6.71 10.48
N SER A 80 -9.40 6.66 11.73
CA SER A 80 -8.33 7.52 12.25
C SER A 80 -7.01 6.75 12.40
N GLY A 81 -5.89 7.46 12.48
CA GLY A 81 -4.57 6.87 12.75
C GLY A 81 -4.53 6.00 14.02
N PRO A 82 -5.03 6.49 15.17
CA PRO A 82 -5.11 5.69 16.40
C PRO A 82 -5.94 4.40 16.25
N LEU A 83 -7.02 4.43 15.46
CA LEU A 83 -7.83 3.24 15.22
C LEU A 83 -7.07 2.18 14.41
N ILE A 84 -6.31 2.61 13.40
CA ILE A 84 -5.44 1.73 12.61
C ILE A 84 -4.37 1.10 13.52
N ARG A 85 -3.78 1.88 14.43
CA ARG A 85 -2.81 1.39 15.41
C ARG A 85 -3.41 0.30 16.30
N ALA A 86 -4.55 0.56 16.92
CA ALA A 86 -5.23 -0.41 17.79
C ALA A 86 -5.55 -1.72 17.04
N LYS A 87 -5.94 -1.64 15.76
CA LYS A 87 -6.19 -2.82 14.94
C LYS A 87 -4.93 -3.57 14.54
N ALA A 88 -3.84 -2.86 14.26
CA ALA A 88 -2.54 -3.48 14.00
C ALA A 88 -2.00 -4.21 15.25
N GLU A 89 -2.16 -3.60 16.42
CA GLU A 89 -1.79 -4.19 17.72
C GLU A 89 -2.64 -5.42 18.08
N PHE A 90 -3.92 -5.46 17.71
CA PHE A 90 -4.74 -6.66 17.89
C PHE A 90 -4.28 -7.81 16.98
N ALA A 91 -3.82 -7.51 15.76
CA ALA A 91 -3.30 -8.52 14.86
C ALA A 91 -1.93 -9.09 15.31
N LEU A 92 -1.13 -8.33 16.07
CA LEU A 92 0.06 -8.84 16.75
C LEU A 92 -0.28 -9.96 17.74
N GLN A 93 -1.35 -9.78 18.52
CA GLN A 93 -1.79 -10.75 19.53
C GLN A 93 -2.20 -12.09 18.93
N LEU A 94 -2.36 -12.18 17.61
CA LEU A 94 -2.69 -13.40 16.86
C LEU A 94 -1.45 -14.13 16.30
N GLY A 95 -0.23 -13.76 16.72
CA GLY A 95 0.99 -14.52 16.44
C GLY A 95 1.96 -13.92 15.43
N ILE A 96 1.88 -12.61 15.16
CA ILE A 96 2.93 -11.90 14.43
C ILE A 96 3.87 -11.31 15.47
N GLU A 97 4.93 -12.04 15.79
CA GLU A 97 5.97 -11.54 16.70
C GLU A 97 6.80 -10.46 15.98
N ASP A 98 7.40 -9.54 16.75
CA ASP A 98 8.31 -8.46 16.29
C ASP A 98 7.74 -7.28 15.48
N PHE A 99 6.43 -7.16 15.23
CA PHE A 99 5.92 -5.91 14.64
C PHE A 99 5.84 -4.79 15.69
N SER A 100 6.66 -3.75 15.49
CA SER A 100 6.55 -2.50 16.22
C SER A 100 5.82 -1.46 15.38
N TYR A 101 4.71 -0.96 15.90
CA TYR A 101 4.10 0.25 15.35
C TYR A 101 5.10 1.41 15.38
N SER A 102 5.23 2.12 14.26
CA SER A 102 5.98 3.38 14.17
C SER A 102 5.21 4.39 13.33
N GLU A 103 5.41 5.68 13.59
CA GLU A 103 4.78 6.72 12.79
C GLU A 103 5.22 6.64 11.31
N GLY A 104 6.48 6.28 11.08
CA GLY A 104 7.00 6.03 9.73
C GLY A 104 6.33 4.85 9.02
N TRP A 105 5.95 3.80 9.75
CA TRP A 105 5.14 2.72 9.19
C TRP A 105 3.72 3.19 8.88
N LEU A 106 3.06 3.92 9.78
CA LEU A 106 1.69 4.39 9.57
C LEU A 106 1.60 5.30 8.33
N MET A 107 2.53 6.23 8.14
CA MET A 107 2.58 7.09 6.96
C MET A 107 2.69 6.26 5.67
N ARG A 108 3.58 5.26 5.66
CA ARG A 108 3.75 4.34 4.52
C ARG A 108 2.54 3.45 4.27
N PHE A 109 1.81 3.09 5.31
CA PHE A 109 0.58 2.30 5.20
C PHE A 109 -0.59 3.15 4.68
N LYS A 110 -0.65 4.43 5.06
CA LYS A 110 -1.72 5.35 4.63
C LYS A 110 -1.64 5.75 3.16
N ASP A 111 -0.44 6.09 2.66
CA ASP A 111 -0.27 6.66 1.31
C ASP A 111 -0.83 5.77 0.19
N PRO A 112 -0.52 4.46 0.11
CA PRO A 112 -1.04 3.60 -0.95
C PRO A 112 -2.53 3.30 -0.81
N ASN A 113 -3.06 3.39 0.42
CA ASN A 113 -4.45 3.09 0.73
C ASN A 113 -5.37 4.32 0.66
N GLY A 114 -4.84 5.47 0.20
CA GLY A 114 -5.62 6.70 0.07
C GLY A 114 -6.13 7.27 1.39
N ILE A 115 -5.52 6.88 2.52
CA ILE A 115 -5.96 7.31 3.84
C ILE A 115 -5.35 8.67 4.13
N VAL A 116 -6.10 9.74 3.88
CA VAL A 116 -5.66 11.10 4.22
C VAL A 116 -5.73 11.29 5.73
N SER A 117 -4.61 11.70 6.34
CA SER A 117 -4.62 12.17 7.73
C SER A 117 -5.37 13.50 7.79
N ARG A 118 -6.67 13.46 8.09
CA ARG A 118 -7.41 14.67 8.41
C ARG A 118 -7.07 15.06 9.85
N ALA A 119 -6.30 16.13 10.03
CA ALA A 119 -6.15 16.74 11.34
C ALA A 119 -7.54 17.21 11.78
N VAL A 120 -8.09 16.59 12.82
CA VAL A 120 -9.29 17.10 13.48
C VAL A 120 -8.84 18.23 14.39
N SER A 121 -8.64 19.42 13.81
CA SER A 121 -8.62 20.64 14.61
C SER A 121 -10.06 20.96 15.01
N GLY A 122 -10.40 20.60 16.25
CA GLY A 122 -11.54 21.11 17.00
C GLY A 122 -12.88 20.43 16.73
N VAL A 123 -13.25 19.45 17.57
CA VAL A 123 -14.52 19.46 18.33
C VAL A 123 -14.30 18.63 19.60
N ALA A 124 -14.52 19.23 20.77
CA ALA A 124 -14.70 18.48 22.02
C ALA A 124 -16.00 17.67 21.91
N ALA A 125 -15.88 16.37 21.63
CA ALA A 125 -16.98 15.44 21.79
C ALA A 125 -16.75 14.68 23.10
N VAL A 126 -17.31 15.23 24.17
CA VAL A 126 -17.61 14.46 25.38
C VAL A 126 -18.59 13.36 24.99
N ALA A 127 -18.07 12.15 24.80
CA ALA A 127 -18.91 10.97 24.73
C ALA A 127 -19.26 10.59 26.17
N ASP A 128 -20.54 10.75 26.52
CA ASP A 128 -21.09 10.27 27.79
C ASP A 128 -20.76 8.78 27.96
N MET A 129 -19.94 8.51 28.97
CA MET A 129 -19.73 7.17 29.50
C MET A 129 -20.94 6.87 30.39
N THR A 130 -21.99 6.28 29.82
CA THR A 130 -23.04 5.65 30.63
C THR A 130 -22.45 4.40 31.27
N THR A 131 -21.95 4.55 32.50
CA THR A 131 -21.63 3.43 33.39
C THR A 131 -22.92 2.74 33.80
N CYS A 132 -23.11 1.50 33.37
CA CYS A 132 -23.97 0.56 34.07
C CYS A 132 -23.18 0.02 35.28
N ALA A 133 -23.68 0.27 36.47
CA ALA A 133 -23.36 -0.49 37.67
C ALA A 133 -24.61 -0.52 38.55
N ASP A 134 -25.01 -1.73 38.95
CA ASP A 134 -25.99 -2.04 40.01
C ASP A 134 -25.59 -1.42 41.36
#